data_AF-A0A8D8E8L5-F1
#
_entry.id   AF-A0A8D8E8L5-F1
#
_cell.length_a   1.000
_cell.length_b   1.000
_cell.length_c   1.000
_cell.angle_alpha   90.00
_cell.angle_beta   90.00
_cell.angle_gamma   90.00
#
_symmetry.space_group_name_H-M   'P 1'
#
loop_
_entity.id
_entity.type
_entity.pdbx_description
1 polymer ?
#
loop_
_entity_poly.entity_id
_entity_poly.type
_entity_poly.pdbx_seq_one_letter_code
_entity_poly.pdbx_strand_id
1 'polypeptide(L)'
;MESVYDHHQQDGGGGSVVAAGGITNLYNKILEIHWKFLDAEESMEKINLRRQLEDLIVQYICNMPHSQKFMLLQTVQVLQSSIAKMEDFSAYKASIGFEAISQYANNLFTKPWRKEYKVIKMYSGFYQHEIAANLVGAEALFEQMGYKTLPNKTLVLDGPICPDRVTNVSRDAITATVECQIMKEICAQLTDMKLAVNWSDIYSFRELNTMNVEQTVLNMAMLIQEKHHKNQQARRKGIVETFSYLYLQLN
;
A
#
# COMPACT_ATOMS: atom_id res chain seq x y z
N MET A 1 -41.96 -29.30 44.35
CA MET A 1 -40.56 -29.66 44.09
C MET A 1 -40.01 -28.55 43.23
N GLU A 2 -39.35 -27.60 43.87
CA GLU A 2 -38.80 -26.38 43.28
C GLU A 2 -37.56 -26.67 42.42
N SER A 3 -37.40 -25.90 41.34
CA SER A 3 -36.15 -25.32 40.82
C SER A 3 -36.51 -24.67 39.47
N VAL A 4 -36.88 -23.39 39.40
CA VAL A 4 -35.98 -22.24 39.27
C VAL A 4 -34.88 -22.50 38.23
N TYR A 5 -35.03 -21.91 37.03
CA TYR A 5 -34.08 -20.96 36.45
C TYR A 5 -34.75 -20.28 35.24
N ASP A 6 -35.12 -19.03 35.46
CA ASP A 6 -35.51 -18.04 34.48
C ASP A 6 -34.35 -17.05 34.39
N HIS A 7 -33.76 -16.86 33.20
CA HIS A 7 -32.91 -15.69 32.90
C HIS A 7 -33.06 -15.30 31.43
N HIS A 8 -33.76 -14.18 31.29
CA HIS A 8 -33.84 -13.25 30.19
C HIS A 8 -32.51 -12.95 29.44
N GLN A 9 -32.67 -12.84 28.11
CA GLN A 9 -32.14 -11.80 27.21
C GLN A 9 -30.61 -11.58 27.13
N GLN A 10 -30.05 -11.71 25.92
CA GLN A 10 -29.73 -10.54 25.08
C GLN A 10 -29.09 -10.92 23.73
N ASP A 11 -29.66 -10.34 22.68
CA ASP A 11 -29.15 -10.28 21.32
C ASP A 11 -27.71 -9.76 21.27
N GLY A 12 -26.82 -10.54 20.64
CA GLY A 12 -25.41 -10.18 20.45
C GLY A 12 -24.94 -10.34 19.00
N GLY A 13 -25.79 -10.03 18.02
CA GLY A 13 -25.54 -10.30 16.59
C GLY A 13 -25.55 -9.08 15.65
N GLY A 14 -25.40 -7.85 16.15
CA GLY A 14 -25.63 -6.63 15.36
C GLY A 14 -24.40 -5.92 14.76
N GLY A 15 -23.18 -6.24 15.17
CA GLY A 15 -21.99 -5.41 14.88
C GLY A 15 -21.35 -5.59 13.50
N SER A 16 -21.56 -6.72 12.83
CA SER A 16 -20.80 -7.08 11.61
C SER A 16 -21.50 -6.65 10.30
N VAL A 17 -22.84 -6.65 10.29
CA VAL A 17 -23.62 -6.39 9.06
C VAL A 17 -23.65 -4.89 8.71
N VAL A 18 -23.65 -4.01 9.72
CA VAL A 18 -23.67 -2.54 9.53
C VAL A 18 -22.32 -2.01 9.05
N ALA A 19 -21.21 -2.57 9.56
CA ALA A 19 -19.86 -2.23 9.11
C ALA A 19 -19.59 -2.70 7.66
N ALA A 20 -20.06 -3.90 7.30
CA ALA A 20 -19.95 -4.43 5.94
C ALA A 20 -20.74 -3.59 4.91
N GLY A 21 -21.92 -3.09 5.30
CA GLY A 21 -22.73 -2.18 4.47
C GLY A 21 -22.05 -0.84 4.21
N GLY A 22 -21.38 -0.27 5.22
CA GLY A 22 -20.61 0.97 5.10
C GLY A 22 -19.40 0.85 4.17
N ILE A 23 -18.64 -0.24 4.29
CA ILE A 23 -17.46 -0.51 3.46
C ILE A 23 -17.84 -0.75 2.00
N THR A 24 -18.89 -1.54 1.76
CA THR A 24 -19.41 -1.79 0.40
C THR A 24 -19.86 -0.50 -0.26
N ASN A 25 -20.53 0.39 0.50
CA ASN A 25 -20.91 1.71 0.03
C ASN A 25 -19.70 2.57 -0.31
N LEU A 26 -18.65 2.54 0.52
CA LEU A 26 -17.40 3.27 0.27
C LEU A 26 -16.69 2.79 -1.00
N TYR A 27 -16.58 1.48 -1.21
CA TYR A 27 -15.97 0.94 -2.44
C TYR A 27 -16.78 1.31 -3.69
N ASN A 28 -18.11 1.23 -3.63
CA ASN A 28 -18.96 1.70 -4.72
C ASN A 28 -18.76 3.20 -5.01
N LYS A 29 -18.53 4.01 -3.97
CA LYS A 29 -18.21 5.42 -4.15
C LYS A 29 -16.85 5.63 -4.81
N ILE A 30 -15.84 4.83 -4.44
CA ILE A 30 -14.53 4.81 -5.12
C ILE A 30 -14.71 4.50 -6.61
N LEU A 31 -15.52 3.48 -6.95
CA LEU A 31 -15.81 3.13 -8.35
C LEU A 31 -16.49 4.29 -9.09
N GLU A 32 -17.50 4.93 -8.49
CA GLU A 32 -18.22 6.06 -9.08
C GLU A 32 -17.27 7.25 -9.36
N ILE A 33 -16.45 7.64 -8.38
CA ILE A 33 -15.53 8.77 -8.52
C ILE A 33 -14.38 8.43 -9.48
N HIS A 34 -13.86 7.21 -9.46
CA HIS A 34 -12.83 6.77 -10.41
C HIS A 34 -13.34 6.81 -11.85
N TRP A 35 -14.59 6.39 -12.09
CA TRP A 35 -15.20 6.49 -13.42
C TRP A 35 -15.30 7.95 -13.89
N LYS A 36 -15.77 8.87 -13.03
CA LYS A 36 -15.80 10.31 -13.34
C LYS A 36 -14.40 10.86 -13.61
N PHE A 37 -13.40 10.44 -12.84
CA PHE A 37 -12.01 10.85 -13.04
C PHE A 37 -11.45 10.41 -14.40
N LEU A 38 -11.80 9.22 -14.88
CA LEU A 38 -11.38 8.71 -16.19
C LEU A 38 -12.07 9.44 -17.35
N ASP A 39 -13.36 9.78 -17.19
CA ASP A 39 -14.15 10.48 -18.20
C ASP A 39 -13.81 11.98 -18.27
N ALA A 40 -13.32 12.56 -17.18
CA ALA A 40 -12.98 13.98 -17.11
C ALA A 40 -11.81 14.37 -18.04
N GLU A 41 -11.99 15.50 -18.73
CA GLU A 41 -10.93 16.19 -19.47
C GLU A 41 -9.86 16.75 -18.54
N GLU A 42 -8.67 17.02 -19.07
CA GLU A 42 -7.58 17.65 -18.32
C GLU A 42 -7.98 19.05 -17.84
N SER A 43 -8.40 19.13 -16.57
CA SER A 43 -9.10 20.27 -16.00
C SER A 43 -8.92 20.32 -14.47
N MET A 44 -9.31 21.44 -13.87
CA MET A 44 -9.35 21.58 -12.40
C MET A 44 -10.32 20.56 -11.77
N GLU A 45 -11.40 20.22 -12.48
CA GLU A 45 -12.34 19.20 -12.04
C GLU A 45 -11.67 17.83 -11.89
N LYS A 46 -10.86 17.42 -12.88
CA LYS A 46 -10.11 16.16 -12.82
C LYS A 46 -9.15 16.10 -11.64
N ILE A 47 -8.49 17.21 -11.31
CA ILE A 47 -7.63 17.32 -10.13
C ILE A 47 -8.44 17.16 -8.84
N ASN A 48 -9.62 17.77 -8.76
CA ASN A 48 -10.49 17.64 -7.59
C ASN A 48 -11.06 16.22 -7.44
N LEU A 49 -11.49 15.60 -8.54
CA LEU A 49 -11.90 14.20 -8.58
C LEU A 49 -10.78 13.28 -8.11
N ARG A 50 -9.54 13.56 -8.53
CA ARG A 50 -8.37 12.81 -8.09
C ARG A 50 -8.15 12.92 -6.58
N ARG A 51 -8.21 14.12 -6.01
CA ARG A 51 -8.09 14.32 -4.55
C ARG A 51 -9.20 13.60 -3.79
N GLN A 52 -10.44 13.75 -4.23
CA GLN A 52 -11.58 13.07 -3.62
C GLN A 52 -11.42 11.54 -3.67
N LEU A 53 -10.90 11.01 -4.79
CA LEU A 53 -10.63 9.59 -4.92
C LEU A 53 -9.57 9.12 -3.92
N GLU A 54 -8.47 9.86 -3.75
CA GLU A 54 -7.44 9.55 -2.77
C GLU A 54 -7.99 9.57 -1.34
N ASP A 55 -8.80 10.57 -0.97
CA ASP A 55 -9.42 10.66 0.36
C ASP A 55 -10.35 9.46 0.65
N LEU A 56 -11.13 9.01 -0.34
CA LEU A 56 -11.97 7.82 -0.23
C LEU A 56 -11.14 6.55 -0.10
N ILE A 57 -10.04 6.45 -0.86
CA ILE A 57 -9.12 5.31 -0.80
C ILE A 57 -8.44 5.24 0.56
N VAL A 58 -8.00 6.36 1.15
CA VAL A 58 -7.42 6.41 2.50
C VAL A 58 -8.43 5.84 3.51
N GLN A 59 -9.68 6.30 3.47
CA GLN A 59 -10.74 5.79 4.33
C GLN A 59 -10.95 4.29 4.14
N TYR A 60 -10.90 3.80 2.90
CA TYR A 60 -11.07 2.39 2.59
C TYR A 60 -9.92 1.55 3.13
N ILE A 61 -8.67 1.84 2.73
CA ILE A 61 -7.52 0.98 3.06
C ILE A 61 -7.11 1.04 4.53
N CYS A 62 -7.45 2.11 5.26
CA CYS A 62 -7.23 2.16 6.71
C CYS A 62 -8.20 1.27 7.50
N ASN A 63 -9.35 0.90 6.92
CA ASN A 63 -10.39 0.11 7.56
C ASN A 63 -10.54 -1.31 6.99
N MET A 64 -9.67 -1.71 6.06
CA MET A 64 -9.71 -3.02 5.42
C MET A 64 -8.52 -3.90 5.78
N PRO A 65 -8.73 -5.22 5.98
CA PRO A 65 -7.64 -6.18 6.05
C PRO A 65 -6.77 -6.12 4.78
N HIS A 66 -5.46 -6.37 4.92
CA HIS A 66 -4.51 -6.24 3.81
C HIS A 66 -4.91 -7.04 2.56
N SER A 67 -5.46 -8.25 2.75
CA SER A 67 -5.92 -9.13 1.68
C SER A 67 -7.04 -8.55 0.81
N GLN A 68 -7.65 -7.42 1.20
CA GLN A 68 -8.75 -6.78 0.50
C GLN A 68 -8.46 -5.32 0.09
N LYS A 69 -7.24 -4.81 0.38
CA LYS A 69 -6.84 -3.45 0.01
C LYS A 69 -6.67 -3.29 -1.50
N PHE A 70 -6.17 -4.33 -2.17
CA PHE A 70 -5.85 -4.35 -3.59
C PHE A 70 -6.73 -5.37 -4.32
N MET A 71 -7.13 -5.05 -5.55
CA MET A 71 -7.84 -5.98 -6.39
C MET A 71 -6.90 -6.96 -7.10
N LEU A 72 -5.72 -6.50 -7.48
CA LEU A 72 -4.72 -7.25 -8.23
C LEU A 72 -3.58 -7.68 -7.30
N LEU A 73 -3.34 -8.99 -7.26
CA LEU A 73 -2.19 -9.55 -6.54
C LEU A 73 -0.86 -9.00 -7.08
N GLN A 74 -0.80 -8.69 -8.37
CA GLN A 74 0.40 -8.13 -9.01
C GLN A 74 0.79 -6.78 -8.42
N THR A 75 -0.17 -5.96 -8.01
CA THR A 75 0.09 -4.67 -7.35
C THR A 75 0.84 -4.88 -6.04
N VAL A 76 0.35 -5.83 -5.23
CA VAL A 76 0.99 -6.24 -3.97
C VAL A 76 2.38 -6.78 -4.22
N GLN A 77 2.53 -7.69 -5.19
CA GLN A 77 3.83 -8.30 -5.54
C GLN A 77 4.86 -7.29 -6.01
N VAL A 78 4.46 -6.28 -6.79
CA VAL A 78 5.34 -5.19 -7.23
C VAL A 78 5.80 -4.36 -6.04
N LEU A 79 4.88 -3.97 -5.14
CA LEU A 79 5.24 -3.20 -3.94
C LEU A 79 6.17 -4.00 -3.03
N GLN A 80 5.83 -5.25 -2.70
CA GLN A 80 6.65 -6.14 -1.87
C GLN A 80 8.03 -6.40 -2.51
N SER A 81 8.08 -6.66 -3.82
CA SER A 81 9.34 -6.86 -4.54
C SER A 81 10.20 -5.60 -4.53
N SER A 82 9.58 -4.42 -4.67
CA SER A 82 10.30 -3.14 -4.63
C SER A 82 10.90 -2.90 -3.25
N ILE A 83 10.13 -3.13 -2.17
CA ILE A 83 10.62 -3.03 -0.79
C ILE A 83 11.77 -4.01 -0.52
N ALA A 84 11.65 -5.25 -1.01
CA ALA A 84 12.62 -6.31 -0.70
C ALA A 84 13.90 -6.25 -1.54
N LYS A 85 13.84 -5.75 -2.78
CA LYS A 85 14.93 -5.89 -3.76
C LYS A 85 15.58 -4.57 -4.17
N MET A 86 14.96 -3.42 -3.94
CA MET A 86 15.60 -2.13 -4.24
C MET A 86 16.48 -1.70 -3.06
N GLU A 87 17.77 -1.52 -3.32
CA GLU A 87 18.74 -1.08 -2.30
C GLU A 87 18.38 0.28 -1.69
N ASP A 88 17.86 1.20 -2.51
CA ASP A 88 17.49 2.55 -2.12
C ASP A 88 15.96 2.78 -2.14
N PHE A 89 15.22 1.72 -1.81
CA PHE A 89 13.76 1.78 -1.72
C PHE A 89 13.31 2.95 -0.84
N SER A 90 12.31 3.69 -1.32
CA SER A 90 11.51 4.56 -0.47
C SER A 90 10.07 4.62 -0.96
N ALA A 91 9.14 4.84 -0.03
CA ALA A 91 7.74 5.05 -0.38
C ALA A 91 7.55 6.29 -1.28
N TYR A 92 8.48 7.25 -1.25
CA TYR A 92 8.52 8.37 -2.19
C TYR A 92 8.71 7.89 -3.63
N LYS A 93 9.77 7.11 -3.88
CA LYS A 93 10.03 6.54 -5.20
C LYS A 93 8.90 5.63 -5.67
N ALA A 94 8.47 4.70 -4.83
CA ALA A 94 7.39 3.78 -5.18
C ALA A 94 6.09 4.54 -5.55
N SER A 95 5.76 5.62 -4.83
CA SER A 95 4.60 6.45 -5.17
C SER A 95 4.70 7.10 -6.55
N ILE A 96 5.90 7.49 -7.00
CA ILE A 96 6.13 8.02 -8.36
C ILE A 96 5.87 6.94 -9.41
N GLY A 97 6.42 5.74 -9.20
CA GLY A 97 6.24 4.63 -10.13
C GLY A 97 4.80 4.18 -10.28
N PHE A 98 4.06 4.05 -9.17
CA PHE A 98 2.63 3.72 -9.22
C PHE A 98 1.80 4.84 -9.84
N GLU A 99 2.15 6.10 -9.59
CA GLU A 99 1.51 7.24 -10.24
C GLU A 99 1.68 7.20 -11.76
N ALA A 100 2.90 6.93 -12.23
CA ALA A 100 3.20 6.80 -13.65
C ALA A 100 2.41 5.66 -14.31
N ILE A 101 2.24 4.52 -13.61
CA ILE A 101 1.41 3.40 -14.09
C ILE A 101 -0.07 3.80 -14.15
N SER A 102 -0.60 4.45 -13.12
CA SER A 102 -1.97 4.96 -13.09
C SER A 102 -2.25 5.91 -14.26
N GLN A 103 -1.35 6.88 -14.46
CA GLN A 103 -1.45 7.85 -15.55
C GLN A 103 -1.36 7.16 -16.92
N TYR A 104 -0.46 6.17 -17.07
CA TYR A 104 -0.34 5.39 -18.29
C TYR A 104 -1.63 4.61 -18.59
N ALA A 105 -2.21 3.94 -17.59
CA ALA A 105 -3.47 3.21 -17.71
C ALA A 105 -4.63 4.14 -18.10
N ASN A 106 -4.72 5.34 -17.50
CA ASN A 106 -5.72 6.34 -17.86
C ASN A 106 -5.57 6.80 -19.32
N ASN A 107 -4.34 7.08 -19.75
CA ASN A 107 -4.04 7.44 -21.14
C ASN A 107 -4.40 6.33 -22.13
N LEU A 108 -4.11 5.07 -21.78
CA LEU A 108 -4.47 3.92 -22.59
C LEU A 108 -6.00 3.76 -22.69
N PHE A 109 -6.72 3.96 -21.59
CA PHE A 109 -8.19 3.87 -21.55
C PHE A 109 -8.86 4.96 -22.40
N THR A 110 -8.42 6.20 -22.26
CA THR A 110 -9.01 7.35 -22.95
C THR A 110 -8.60 7.47 -24.41
N LYS A 111 -7.40 6.97 -24.77
CA LYS A 111 -6.81 7.11 -26.11
C LYS A 111 -6.28 5.78 -26.66
N PRO A 112 -7.07 4.69 -26.67
CA PRO A 112 -6.59 3.33 -26.99
C PRO A 112 -6.14 3.14 -28.44
N TRP A 113 -6.47 4.07 -29.34
CA TRP A 113 -6.07 4.03 -30.76
C TRP A 113 -4.65 4.54 -31.00
N ARG A 114 -4.05 5.24 -30.02
CA ARG A 114 -2.73 5.85 -30.17
C ARG A 114 -1.63 4.79 -30.15
N LYS A 115 -0.76 4.82 -31.15
CA LYS A 115 0.26 3.78 -31.37
C LYS A 115 1.35 3.78 -30.29
N GLU A 116 1.65 4.93 -29.70
CA GLU A 116 2.60 5.04 -28.58
C GLU A 116 2.13 4.26 -27.33
N TYR A 117 0.83 4.02 -27.19
CA TYR A 117 0.26 3.19 -26.13
C TYR A 117 0.03 1.73 -26.56
N LYS A 118 0.62 1.30 -27.69
CA LYS A 118 0.59 -0.12 -28.10
C LYS A 118 1.95 -0.79 -27.93
N VAL A 119 3.02 -0.01 -27.92
CA VAL A 119 4.39 -0.52 -27.85
C VAL A 119 5.19 0.32 -26.87
N ILE A 120 5.61 -0.29 -25.76
CA ILE A 120 6.48 0.34 -24.76
C ILE A 120 7.86 -0.29 -24.86
N LYS A 121 8.84 0.52 -25.23
CA LYS A 121 10.24 0.13 -25.16
C LYS A 121 10.70 0.32 -23.72
N MET A 122 11.11 -0.75 -23.05
CA MET A 122 11.50 -0.67 -21.63
C MET A 122 12.79 0.11 -21.43
N TYR A 123 13.59 0.32 -22.48
CA TYR A 123 14.77 1.20 -22.46
C TYR A 123 14.44 2.68 -22.77
N SER A 124 13.16 3.03 -22.95
CA SER A 124 12.75 4.43 -23.13
C SER A 124 12.95 5.25 -21.85
N GLY A 125 13.10 6.57 -22.00
CA GLY A 125 13.26 7.47 -20.86
C GLY A 125 12.12 7.37 -19.85
N PHE A 126 10.87 7.35 -20.33
CA PHE A 126 9.69 7.13 -19.48
C PHE A 126 9.83 5.84 -18.65
N TYR A 127 10.07 4.71 -19.31
CA TYR A 127 10.14 3.44 -18.58
C TYR A 127 11.33 3.38 -17.62
N GLN A 128 12.51 3.88 -18.03
CA GLN A 128 13.70 3.83 -17.19
C GLN A 128 13.59 4.75 -15.97
N HIS A 129 13.12 5.99 -16.15
CA HIS A 129 13.13 7.00 -15.08
C HIS A 129 11.87 6.97 -14.21
N GLU A 130 10.70 6.68 -14.80
CA GLU A 130 9.44 6.68 -14.05
C GLU A 130 9.10 5.30 -13.48
N ILE A 131 9.44 4.23 -14.19
CA ILE A 131 9.05 2.86 -13.81
C ILE A 131 10.21 2.10 -13.16
N ALA A 132 11.24 1.76 -13.94
CA ALA A 132 12.31 0.87 -13.51
C ALA A 132 13.17 1.43 -12.38
N ALA A 133 13.35 2.75 -12.31
CA ALA A 133 14.06 3.41 -11.21
C ALA A 133 13.28 3.44 -9.89
N ASN A 134 11.97 3.18 -9.93
CA ASN A 134 11.05 3.36 -8.81
C ASN A 134 10.38 2.07 -8.34
N LEU A 135 10.28 1.06 -9.21
CA LEU A 135 9.57 -0.20 -8.96
C LEU A 135 10.32 -1.40 -9.54
N VAL A 136 10.20 -2.53 -8.86
CA VAL A 136 10.70 -3.84 -9.31
C VAL A 136 9.54 -4.72 -9.76
N GLY A 137 9.62 -5.23 -10.99
CA GLY A 137 8.62 -6.16 -11.54
C GLY A 137 7.36 -5.48 -12.09
N ALA A 138 7.41 -4.18 -12.38
CA ALA A 138 6.28 -3.39 -12.86
C ALA A 138 5.68 -3.91 -14.18
N GLU A 139 6.43 -4.71 -14.95
CA GLU A 139 5.96 -5.41 -16.16
C GLU A 139 4.65 -6.17 -15.89
N ALA A 140 4.52 -6.78 -14.70
CA ALA A 140 3.34 -7.55 -14.32
C ALA A 140 2.05 -6.71 -14.37
N LEU A 141 2.12 -5.41 -14.08
CA LEU A 141 0.96 -4.50 -14.15
C LEU A 141 0.63 -4.13 -15.60
N PHE A 142 1.62 -3.98 -16.46
CA PHE A 142 1.39 -3.84 -17.90
C PHE A 142 0.77 -5.13 -18.48
N GLU A 143 1.23 -6.30 -18.05
CA GLU A 143 0.63 -7.57 -18.45
C GLU A 143 -0.83 -7.68 -17.98
N GLN A 144 -1.17 -7.15 -16.80
CA GLN A 144 -2.57 -7.06 -16.35
C GLN A 144 -3.41 -6.16 -17.27
N MET A 145 -2.84 -5.14 -17.91
CA MET A 145 -3.52 -4.33 -18.95
C MET A 145 -3.66 -5.04 -20.30
N GLY A 146 -3.02 -6.21 -20.48
CA GLY A 146 -3.07 -7.01 -21.72
C GLY A 146 -1.79 -6.97 -22.56
N TYR A 147 -0.73 -6.31 -22.09
CA TYR A 147 0.55 -6.32 -22.78
C TYR A 147 1.21 -7.70 -22.69
N LYS A 148 2.04 -8.00 -23.68
CA LYS A 148 2.95 -9.15 -23.67
C LYS A 148 4.38 -8.64 -23.63
N THR A 149 5.16 -9.19 -22.71
CA THR A 149 6.60 -8.91 -22.63
C THR A 149 7.35 -9.73 -23.67
N LEU A 150 8.05 -9.05 -24.58
CA LEU A 150 8.89 -9.68 -25.60
C LEU A 150 10.36 -9.79 -25.12
N PRO A 151 11.14 -10.76 -25.65
CA PRO A 151 12.54 -10.95 -25.27
C PRO A 151 13.44 -9.72 -25.48
N ASN A 152 13.07 -8.84 -26.42
CA ASN A 152 13.80 -7.61 -26.73
C ASN A 152 13.47 -6.43 -25.78
N LYS A 153 12.97 -6.71 -24.57
CA LYS A 153 12.59 -5.70 -23.56
C LYS A 153 11.56 -4.69 -24.11
N THR A 154 10.55 -5.22 -24.78
CA THR A 154 9.43 -4.44 -25.32
C THR A 154 8.12 -5.04 -24.85
N LEU A 155 7.23 -4.20 -24.32
CA LEU A 155 5.85 -4.58 -24.00
C LEU A 155 4.98 -4.24 -25.21
N VAL A 156 4.23 -5.21 -25.71
CA VAL A 156 3.35 -5.03 -26.87
C VAL A 156 1.92 -5.38 -26.49
N LEU A 157 1.00 -4.46 -26.73
CA LEU A 157 -0.43 -4.68 -26.63
C LEU A 157 -0.99 -4.94 -28.04
N ASP A 158 -1.40 -6.18 -28.27
CA ASP A 158 -2.01 -6.58 -29.53
C ASP A 158 -3.53 -6.56 -29.42
N GLY A 159 -4.21 -5.99 -30.41
CA GLY A 159 -5.67 -5.89 -30.45
C GLY A 159 -6.32 -4.80 -29.57
N PRO A 160 -7.65 -4.91 -29.36
CA PRO A 160 -8.42 -3.97 -28.55
C PRO A 160 -8.08 -4.10 -27.06
N ILE A 161 -8.20 -3.00 -26.32
CA ILE A 161 -8.09 -3.05 -24.86
C ILE A 161 -9.32 -3.75 -24.27
N CYS A 162 -9.15 -4.37 -23.11
CA CYS A 162 -10.28 -4.67 -22.23
C CYS A 162 -10.41 -3.51 -21.24
N PRO A 163 -11.47 -2.69 -21.33
CA PRO A 163 -11.63 -1.51 -20.47
C PRO A 163 -11.51 -1.86 -18.98
N ASP A 164 -12.20 -2.92 -18.53
CA ASP A 164 -12.18 -3.36 -17.13
C ASP A 164 -10.78 -3.68 -16.60
N ARG A 165 -9.95 -4.32 -17.43
CA ARG A 165 -8.57 -4.65 -17.03
C ARG A 165 -7.73 -3.39 -16.85
N VAL A 166 -7.87 -2.43 -17.77
CA VAL A 166 -7.11 -1.17 -17.72
C VAL A 166 -7.58 -0.30 -16.55
N THR A 167 -8.89 -0.21 -16.31
CA THR A 167 -9.44 0.56 -15.19
C THR A 167 -9.08 -0.06 -13.85
N ASN A 168 -9.06 -1.39 -13.73
CA ASN A 168 -8.60 -2.08 -12.53
C ASN A 168 -7.13 -1.76 -12.22
N VAL A 169 -6.23 -1.82 -13.21
CA VAL A 169 -4.82 -1.44 -13.02
C VAL A 169 -4.68 0.03 -12.64
N SER A 170 -5.44 0.93 -13.28
CA SER A 170 -5.44 2.35 -12.93
C SER A 170 -5.83 2.56 -11.47
N ARG A 171 -6.94 1.96 -11.01
CA ARG A 171 -7.43 2.09 -9.64
C ARG A 171 -6.45 1.51 -8.63
N ASP A 172 -5.98 0.28 -8.86
CA ASP A 172 -5.03 -0.38 -7.96
C ASP A 172 -3.69 0.39 -7.84
N ALA A 173 -3.22 0.97 -8.94
CA ALA A 173 -2.04 1.82 -8.93
C ALA A 173 -2.25 3.10 -8.11
N ILE A 174 -3.43 3.75 -8.20
CA ILE A 174 -3.78 4.87 -7.30
C ILE A 174 -3.81 4.39 -5.85
N THR A 175 -4.40 3.22 -5.58
CA THR A 175 -4.41 2.65 -4.23
C THR A 175 -3.00 2.41 -3.69
N ALA A 176 -2.08 1.91 -4.52
CA ALA A 176 -0.67 1.74 -4.14
C ALA A 176 0.04 3.08 -3.91
N THR A 177 -0.25 4.10 -4.71
CA THR A 177 0.22 5.47 -4.49
C THR A 177 -0.24 5.99 -3.13
N VAL A 178 -1.51 5.80 -2.77
CA VAL A 178 -2.09 6.23 -1.49
C VAL A 178 -1.49 5.44 -0.31
N GLU A 179 -1.32 4.12 -0.42
CA GLU A 179 -0.63 3.34 0.62
C GLU A 179 0.81 3.86 0.83
N CYS A 180 1.51 4.21 -0.25
CA CYS A 180 2.83 4.84 -0.15
C CYS A 180 2.76 6.24 0.51
N GLN A 181 1.71 7.03 0.26
CA GLN A 181 1.49 8.32 0.95
C GLN A 181 1.29 8.13 2.46
N ILE A 182 0.49 7.14 2.85
CA ILE A 182 0.30 6.75 4.26
C ILE A 182 1.64 6.34 4.89
N MET A 183 2.44 5.51 4.19
CA MET A 183 3.76 5.11 4.68
C MET A 183 4.70 6.31 4.87
N LYS A 184 4.70 7.28 3.93
CA LYS A 184 5.49 8.51 4.04
C LYS A 184 5.12 9.31 5.29
N GLU A 185 3.83 9.46 5.56
CA GLU A 185 3.33 10.19 6.72
C GLU A 185 3.73 9.51 8.03
N ILE A 186 3.57 8.18 8.12
CA ILE A 186 4.01 7.39 9.29
C ILE A 186 5.52 7.56 9.52
N CYS A 187 6.32 7.46 8.46
CA CYS A 187 7.77 7.63 8.53
C CYS A 187 8.16 9.02 9.05
N ALA A 188 7.52 10.07 8.54
CA ALA A 188 7.75 11.45 8.97
C ALA A 188 7.45 11.63 10.47
N GLN A 189 6.28 11.21 10.93
CA GLN A 189 5.88 11.36 12.34
C GLN A 189 6.78 10.55 13.29
N LEU A 190 7.16 9.32 12.94
CA LEU A 190 8.10 8.52 13.74
C LEU A 190 9.50 9.15 13.78
N THR A 191 9.94 9.73 12.66
CA THR A 191 11.23 10.44 12.57
C THR A 191 11.23 11.70 13.44
N ASP A 192 10.12 12.44 13.49
CA ASP A 192 9.94 13.60 14.36
C ASP A 192 10.05 13.20 15.84
N MET A 193 9.55 12.01 16.20
CA MET A 193 9.73 11.38 17.52
C MET A 193 11.14 10.82 17.77
N LYS A 194 12.09 11.01 16.84
CA LYS A 194 13.47 10.49 16.89
C LYS A 194 13.55 8.97 16.96
N LEU A 195 12.56 8.28 16.41
CA LEU A 195 12.55 6.83 16.33
C LEU A 195 13.12 6.37 14.98
N ALA A 196 14.11 5.47 15.05
CA ALA A 196 14.66 4.85 13.85
C ALA A 196 13.67 3.82 13.30
N VAL A 197 13.27 4.00 12.05
CA VAL A 197 12.34 3.13 11.33
C VAL A 197 12.81 2.94 9.89
N ASN A 198 12.53 1.78 9.30
CA ASN A 198 12.73 1.54 7.89
C ASN A 198 11.39 1.23 7.20
N TRP A 199 11.37 1.32 5.87
CA TRP A 199 10.15 1.14 5.09
C TRP A 199 9.56 -0.28 5.18
N SER A 200 10.41 -1.30 5.31
CA SER A 200 9.96 -2.69 5.43
C SER A 200 9.20 -2.93 6.73
N ASP A 201 9.66 -2.34 7.84
CA ASP A 201 8.97 -2.41 9.14
C ASP A 201 7.61 -1.70 9.08
N ILE A 202 7.54 -0.50 8.46
CA ILE A 202 6.28 0.23 8.29
C ILE A 202 5.29 -0.59 7.46
N TYR A 203 5.74 -1.12 6.31
CA TYR A 203 4.89 -1.91 5.44
C TYR A 203 4.41 -3.19 6.12
N SER A 204 5.30 -3.93 6.78
CA SER A 204 4.97 -5.16 7.50
C SER A 204 3.96 -4.89 8.63
N PHE A 205 4.13 -3.78 9.36
CA PHE A 205 3.18 -3.38 10.38
C PHE A 205 1.80 -3.08 9.78
N ARG A 206 1.76 -2.34 8.65
CA ARG A 206 0.54 -2.00 7.91
C ARG A 206 -0.15 -3.18 7.24
N GLU A 207 0.59 -4.25 6.92
CA GLU A 207 0.08 -5.50 6.38
C GLU A 207 -0.64 -6.32 7.47
N LEU A 208 -0.14 -6.27 8.69
CA LEU A 208 -0.69 -7.02 9.82
C LEU A 208 -1.80 -6.28 10.57
N ASN A 209 -1.95 -4.97 10.36
CA ASN A 209 -2.85 -4.13 11.16
C ASN A 209 -3.77 -3.25 10.31
N THR A 210 -5.07 -3.30 10.63
CA THR A 210 -6.11 -2.43 10.06
C THR A 210 -6.29 -1.21 10.96
N MET A 211 -5.56 -0.12 10.66
CA MET A 211 -5.52 1.09 11.48
C MET A 211 -5.35 2.34 10.63
N ASN A 212 -5.73 3.50 11.15
CA ASN A 212 -5.38 4.78 10.54
C ASN A 212 -3.90 5.16 10.81
N VAL A 213 -3.45 6.29 10.26
CA VAL A 213 -2.06 6.79 10.42
C VAL A 213 -1.72 7.01 11.88
N GLU A 214 -2.56 7.74 12.63
CA GLU A 214 -2.31 8.12 14.03
C GLU A 214 -2.17 6.88 14.93
N GLN A 215 -3.10 5.93 14.81
CA GLN A 215 -3.05 4.65 15.52
C GLN A 215 -1.80 3.85 15.14
N THR A 216 -1.41 3.86 13.86
CA THR A 216 -0.21 3.15 13.40
C THR A 216 1.05 3.75 14.04
N VAL A 217 1.19 5.08 14.01
CA VAL A 217 2.32 5.80 14.61
C VAL A 217 2.40 5.52 16.10
N LEU A 218 1.28 5.64 16.84
CA LEU A 218 1.24 5.38 18.27
C LEU A 218 1.70 3.96 18.61
N ASN A 219 1.13 2.95 17.95
CA ASN A 219 1.46 1.55 18.24
C ASN A 219 2.91 1.19 17.85
N MET A 220 3.37 1.66 16.68
CA MET A 220 4.76 1.46 16.28
C MET A 220 5.73 2.15 17.24
N ALA A 221 5.44 3.38 17.68
CA ALA A 221 6.26 4.10 18.63
C ALA A 221 6.40 3.35 19.96
N MET A 222 5.29 2.86 20.50
CA MET A 222 5.28 2.02 21.70
C MET A 222 6.16 0.78 21.53
N LEU A 223 6.00 0.03 20.43
CA LEU A 223 6.79 -1.19 20.17
C LEU A 223 8.29 -0.92 20.05
N ILE A 224 8.67 0.16 19.35
CA ILE A 224 10.07 0.55 19.18
C ILE A 224 10.69 0.93 20.53
N GLN A 225 9.98 1.72 21.33
CA GLN A 225 10.45 2.13 22.66
C GLN A 225 10.56 0.92 23.59
N GLU A 226 9.56 0.04 23.66
CA GLU A 226 9.62 -1.17 24.45
C GLU A 226 10.81 -2.08 24.07
N LYS A 227 11.04 -2.28 22.78
CA LYS A 227 12.19 -3.05 22.27
C LYS A 227 13.50 -2.42 22.71
N HIS A 228 13.60 -1.09 22.65
CA HIS A 228 14.77 -0.35 23.10
C HIS A 228 15.00 -0.49 24.62
N HIS A 229 13.95 -0.36 25.44
CA HIS A 229 14.02 -0.56 26.89
C HIS A 229 14.44 -2.00 27.25
N LYS A 230 13.84 -3.01 26.63
CA LYS A 230 14.20 -4.43 26.84
C LYS A 230 15.67 -4.69 26.48
N ASN A 231 16.14 -4.16 25.35
CA ASN A 231 17.53 -4.29 24.92
C ASN A 231 18.51 -3.61 25.88
N GLN A 232 18.17 -2.44 26.42
CA GLN A 232 19.00 -1.77 27.43
C GLN A 232 19.05 -2.55 28.74
N GLN A 233 17.92 -3.09 29.20
CA GLN A 233 17.88 -3.91 30.41
C GLN A 233 18.70 -5.19 30.25
N ALA A 234 18.60 -5.88 29.10
CA ALA A 234 19.39 -7.07 28.80
C ALA A 234 20.90 -6.76 28.77
N ARG A 235 21.31 -5.65 28.13
CA ARG A 235 22.71 -5.20 28.13
C ARG A 235 23.21 -4.89 29.54
N ARG A 236 22.41 -4.22 30.37
CA ARG A 236 22.77 -3.93 31.77
C ARG A 236 22.95 -5.21 32.58
N LYS A 237 22.04 -6.18 32.46
CA LYS A 237 22.16 -7.49 33.13
C LYS A 237 23.40 -8.25 32.68
N GLY A 238 23.64 -8.36 31.37
CA GLY A 238 24.82 -9.03 30.84
C GLY A 238 26.14 -8.38 31.27
N ILE A 239 26.20 -7.05 31.33
CA ILE A 239 27.36 -6.34 31.87
C ILE A 239 27.58 -6.69 33.35
N VAL A 240 26.53 -6.65 34.17
CA VAL A 240 26.62 -7.01 35.60
C VAL A 240 27.08 -8.45 35.78
N GLU A 241 26.56 -9.39 34.98
CA GLU A 241 26.99 -10.79 35.01
C GLU A 241 28.48 -10.93 34.62
N THR A 242 28.94 -10.29 33.54
CA THR A 242 30.36 -10.34 33.14
C THR A 242 31.30 -9.78 34.21
N PHE A 243 30.95 -8.66 34.86
CA PHE A 243 31.75 -8.13 35.96
C PHE A 243 31.76 -9.05 37.17
N SER A 244 30.63 -9.69 37.50
CA SER A 244 30.55 -10.66 38.59
C SER A 244 31.42 -11.91 38.33
N TYR A 245 31.41 -12.43 37.10
CA TYR A 245 32.26 -13.55 36.69
C TYR A 245 33.76 -13.20 36.76
N LEU A 246 34.16 -12.01 36.29
CA LEU A 246 35.56 -11.56 36.38
C LEU A 246 36.02 -11.38 37.83
N TYR A 247 35.14 -10.87 38.70
CA TYR A 247 35.45 -10.69 40.13
C TYR A 247 35.62 -12.03 40.87
N LEU A 248 34.88 -13.07 40.48
CA LEU A 248 35.02 -14.44 41.00
C LEU A 248 36.26 -15.17 40.49
N GLN A 249 36.83 -14.78 39.35
CA GLN A 249 38.07 -15.37 38.83
C GLN A 249 39.34 -14.71 39.40
N LEU A 250 39.22 -13.53 40.00
CA LEU A 250 40.32 -12.73 40.54
C LEU A 250 40.47 -12.84 42.07
N ASN A 251 39.60 -13.60 42.75
CA ASN A 251 39.68 -13.92 44.18
C ASN A 251 39.64 -15.43 44.38
#